data_AF-A0A3D3T6P8-F1
#
_entry.id   AF-A0A3D3T6P8-F1
#
_cell.length_a   1.000
_cell.length_b   1.000
_cell.length_c   1.000
_cell.angle_alpha   90.00
_cell.angle_beta   90.00
_cell.angle_gamma   90.00
#
_symmetry.space_group_name_H-M   'P 1'
#
loop_
_entity.id
_entity.type
_entity.pdbx_description
1 polymer ?
#
loop_
_entity_poly.entity_id
_entity_poly.type
_entity_poly.pdbx_seq_one_letter_code
_entity_poly.pdbx_strand_id
1 'polypeptide(L)'
;MSVNAAKEAFDPDFLRQKYAEERAIRLRPDGNQQYQEMKGEFSYFLEDPYIDEPIARDPLEDQVEVAIIGGGLGGLLAGARMREAGIEDIRMIEKGGDFGGTWYW
;
A
#
# COMPACT_ATOMS: atom_id res chain seq x y z
N MET A 1 17.23 -43.58 21.10
CA MET A 1 17.66 -43.19 19.74
C MET A 1 17.28 -41.73 19.56
N SER A 2 18.11 -40.81 20.07
CA SER A 2 17.86 -39.36 19.95
C SER A 2 18.53 -38.90 18.66
N VAL A 3 17.74 -38.36 17.74
CA VAL A 3 18.23 -37.79 16.48
C VAL A 3 19.04 -36.54 16.82
N ASN A 4 20.37 -36.66 16.76
CA ASN A 4 21.29 -35.52 16.76
C ASN A 4 21.12 -34.79 15.42
N ALA A 5 20.15 -33.88 15.33
CA ALA A 5 20.19 -32.86 14.30
C ALA A 5 21.40 -31.97 14.62
N ALA A 6 22.41 -32.00 13.74
CA ALA A 6 23.57 -31.12 13.86
C ALA A 6 23.06 -29.68 13.92
N LYS A 7 23.29 -29.00 15.04
CA LYS A 7 23.17 -27.55 15.12
C LYS A 7 24.20 -27.00 14.13
N GLU A 8 23.76 -26.56 12.96
CA GLU A 8 24.64 -25.75 12.11
C GLU A 8 25.20 -24.62 12.98
N ALA A 9 26.52 -24.44 12.96
CA ALA A 9 27.17 -23.41 13.73
C ALA A 9 26.75 -22.06 13.14
N PHE A 10 25.76 -21.43 13.76
CA PHE A 10 25.29 -20.11 13.38
C PHE A 10 26.41 -19.08 13.60
N ASP A 11 26.94 -18.53 12.51
CA ASP A 11 27.92 -17.45 12.52
C ASP A 11 27.24 -16.11 12.15
N PRO A 12 26.88 -15.28 13.14
CA PRO A 12 26.22 -14.00 12.87
C PRO A 12 27.13 -12.98 12.18
N ASP A 13 28.45 -13.06 12.33
CA ASP A 13 29.38 -12.09 11.76
C ASP A 13 29.59 -12.36 10.27
N PHE A 14 29.74 -13.63 9.89
CA PHE A 14 29.72 -14.04 8.49
C PHE A 14 28.42 -13.61 7.80
N LEU A 15 27.26 -13.82 8.44
CA LEU A 15 25.96 -13.41 7.87
C LEU A 15 25.86 -11.89 7.69
N ARG A 16 26.30 -11.10 8.69
CA ARG A 16 26.34 -9.63 8.57
C ARG A 16 27.25 -9.18 7.44
N GLN A 17 28.42 -9.78 7.30
CA GLN A 17 29.35 -9.47 6.21
C GLN A 17 28.69 -9.78 4.86
N LYS A 18 28.08 -10.96 4.73
CA LYS A 18 27.41 -11.35 3.49
C LYS A 18 26.25 -10.39 3.15
N TYR A 19 25.47 -9.96 4.14
CA TYR A 19 24.42 -8.95 3.93
C TYR A 19 24.99 -7.58 3.52
N ALA A 20 26.13 -7.16 4.06
CA ALA A 20 26.77 -5.91 3.67
C ALA A 20 27.27 -5.95 2.21
N GLU A 21 27.89 -7.06 1.80
CA GLU A 21 28.31 -7.30 0.42
C GLU A 21 27.12 -7.27 -0.56
N GLU A 22 26.03 -7.98 -0.23
CA GLU A 22 24.82 -8.01 -1.08
C GLU A 22 24.08 -6.67 -1.13
N ARG A 23 24.08 -5.91 -0.03
CA ARG A 23 23.57 -4.54 0.01
C ARG A 23 24.39 -3.65 -0.92
N ALA A 24 25.72 -3.73 -0.85
CA ALA A 24 26.62 -2.88 -1.62
C ALA A 24 26.37 -2.99 -3.14
N ILE A 25 26.06 -4.19 -3.65
CA ILE A 25 25.73 -4.42 -5.07
C ILE A 25 24.49 -3.63 -5.52
N ARG A 26 23.54 -3.35 -4.60
CA ARG A 26 22.25 -2.70 -4.90
C ARG A 26 22.21 -1.23 -4.50
N LEU A 27 23.27 -0.70 -3.91
CA LEU A 27 23.36 0.73 -3.62
C LEU A 27 23.53 1.50 -4.91
N ARG A 28 22.57 2.36 -5.20
CA ARG A 28 22.63 3.24 -6.35
C ARG A 28 22.62 4.70 -5.92
N PRO A 29 23.47 5.55 -6.51
CA PRO A 29 23.57 6.97 -6.15
C PRO A 29 22.33 7.78 -6.57
N ASP A 30 21.59 7.30 -7.57
CA ASP A 30 20.35 7.93 -8.07
C ASP A 30 19.11 7.59 -7.22
N GLY A 31 19.20 6.68 -6.24
CA GLY A 31 18.15 6.44 -5.25
C GLY A 31 16.78 6.16 -5.89
N ASN A 32 15.73 6.89 -5.47
CA ASN A 32 14.39 6.73 -6.03
C ASN A 32 14.24 7.25 -7.47
N GLN A 33 15.19 8.06 -7.97
CA GLN A 33 15.16 8.55 -9.35
C GLN A 33 15.43 7.44 -10.38
N GLN A 34 15.85 6.26 -9.91
CA GLN A 34 15.96 5.08 -10.75
C GLN A 34 14.61 4.58 -11.30
N TYR A 35 13.50 4.99 -10.68
CA TYR A 35 12.16 4.58 -11.07
C TYR A 35 11.54 5.63 -11.99
N GLN A 36 10.82 5.15 -13.00
CA GLN A 36 10.03 6.00 -13.88
C GLN A 36 8.62 6.13 -13.35
N GLU A 37 8.11 7.35 -13.30
CA GLU A 37 6.71 7.59 -12.94
C GLU A 37 5.78 7.05 -14.03
N MET A 38 4.63 6.49 -13.62
CA MET A 38 3.58 6.01 -14.51
C MET A 38 2.81 7.19 -15.11
N LYS A 39 3.45 7.95 -16.00
CA LYS A 39 2.90 9.12 -16.69
C LYS A 39 3.06 8.99 -18.20
N GLY A 40 2.34 9.82 -18.95
CA GLY A 40 2.38 9.81 -20.42
C GLY A 40 1.92 8.47 -20.96
N GLU A 41 2.75 7.81 -21.76
CA GLU A 41 2.45 6.49 -22.35
C GLU A 41 2.17 5.40 -21.31
N PHE A 42 2.60 5.58 -20.05
CA PHE A 42 2.40 4.64 -18.96
C PHE A 42 1.20 4.96 -18.06
N SER A 43 0.39 5.99 -18.38
CA SER A 43 -0.73 6.39 -17.52
C SER A 43 -1.79 5.31 -17.37
N TYR A 44 -1.94 4.42 -18.35
CA TYR A 44 -2.91 3.33 -18.31
C TYR A 44 -2.67 2.34 -17.16
N PHE A 45 -1.44 2.25 -16.63
CA PHE A 45 -1.16 1.44 -15.44
C PHE A 45 -1.82 2.00 -14.16
N LEU A 46 -2.32 3.24 -14.20
CA LEU A 46 -3.04 3.87 -13.10
C LEU A 46 -4.55 3.81 -13.26
N GLU A 47 -5.05 3.29 -14.39
CA GLU A 47 -6.47 3.10 -14.63
C GLU A 47 -6.99 1.89 -13.85
N ASP A 48 -8.28 1.89 -13.57
CA ASP A 48 -8.93 0.81 -12.84
C ASP A 48 -9.26 -0.35 -13.81
N PRO A 49 -8.61 -1.52 -13.66
CA PRO A 49 -8.81 -2.63 -14.59
C PRO A 49 -10.08 -3.44 -14.28
N TYR A 50 -10.80 -3.15 -13.19
CA TYR A 50 -11.93 -3.95 -12.71
C TYR A 50 -13.29 -3.35 -13.08
N ILE A 51 -13.31 -2.18 -13.69
CA ILE A 51 -14.53 -1.53 -14.19
C ILE A 51 -14.43 -1.35 -15.71
N ASP A 52 -15.51 -1.73 -16.41
CA ASP A 52 -15.58 -1.56 -17.87
C ASP A 52 -15.91 -0.10 -18.25
N GLU A 53 -16.60 0.62 -17.36
CA GLU A 53 -17.03 2.01 -17.57
C GLU A 53 -16.76 2.86 -16.32
N PRO A 54 -16.39 4.15 -16.47
CA PRO A 54 -16.22 5.06 -15.35
C PRO A 54 -17.51 5.23 -14.55
N ILE A 55 -17.40 5.24 -13.22
CA ILE A 55 -18.54 5.51 -12.34
C ILE A 55 -18.91 7.00 -12.44
N ALA A 56 -20.00 7.29 -13.16
CA ALA A 56 -20.54 8.62 -13.31
C ALA A 56 -21.37 9.03 -12.08
N ARG A 57 -20.95 10.10 -11.40
CA ARG A 57 -21.66 10.75 -10.29
C ARG A 57 -21.36 12.25 -10.28
N ASP A 58 -22.31 13.06 -9.83
CA ASP A 58 -22.12 14.50 -9.70
C ASP A 58 -21.04 14.82 -8.66
N PRO A 59 -20.24 15.89 -8.85
CA PRO A 59 -19.30 16.34 -7.85
C PRO A 59 -20.04 16.79 -6.57
N LEU A 60 -19.38 16.60 -5.44
CA LEU A 60 -19.86 17.05 -4.14
C LEU A 60 -19.06 18.28 -3.71
N GLU A 61 -19.75 19.39 -3.44
CA GLU A 61 -19.16 20.68 -3.02
C GLU A 61 -19.55 21.07 -1.58
N ASP A 62 -20.10 20.13 -0.82
CA ASP A 62 -20.48 20.29 0.58
C ASP A 62 -19.28 20.13 1.54
N GLN A 63 -19.52 20.48 2.81
CA GLN A 63 -18.56 20.30 3.89
C GLN A 63 -18.93 19.05 4.70
N VAL A 64 -17.90 18.33 5.15
CA VAL A 64 -18.03 17.17 6.04
C VAL A 64 -17.14 17.36 7.26
N GLU A 65 -17.55 16.83 8.41
CA GLU A 65 -16.73 16.83 9.63
C GLU A 65 -15.43 16.05 9.41
N VAL A 66 -15.50 14.88 8.78
CA VAL A 66 -14.31 14.07 8.47
C VAL A 66 -14.32 13.53 7.04
N ALA A 67 -13.25 13.83 6.30
CA ALA A 67 -12.95 13.20 5.00
C ALA A 67 -11.84 12.14 5.16
N ILE A 68 -12.11 10.90 4.75
CA ILE A 68 -11.17 9.79 4.74
C ILE A 68 -10.76 9.51 3.30
N ILE A 69 -9.46 9.66 3.00
CA ILE A 69 -8.90 9.34 1.68
C ILE A 69 -8.39 7.90 1.69
N GLY A 70 -9.04 7.04 0.92
CA GLY A 70 -8.77 5.61 0.81
C GLY A 70 -9.88 4.74 1.41
N GLY A 71 -10.47 3.89 0.57
CA GLY A 71 -11.46 2.85 0.87
C GLY A 71 -10.85 1.48 1.19
N GLY A 72 -9.56 1.43 1.55
CA GLY A 72 -8.93 0.21 2.05
C GLY A 72 -9.29 -0.11 3.50
N LEU A 73 -8.81 -1.25 4.02
CA LEU A 73 -9.06 -1.67 5.40
C LEU A 73 -8.69 -0.59 6.44
N GLY A 74 -7.61 0.16 6.23
CA GLY A 74 -7.22 1.26 7.13
C GLY A 74 -8.27 2.36 7.20
N GLY A 75 -8.79 2.81 6.05
CA GLY A 75 -9.84 3.83 5.99
C GLY A 75 -11.18 3.32 6.52
N LEU A 76 -11.54 2.08 6.18
CA LEU A 76 -12.76 1.43 6.68
C LEU A 76 -12.74 1.29 8.20
N LEU A 77 -11.62 0.84 8.78
CA LEU A 77 -11.46 0.74 10.23
C LEU A 77 -11.48 2.12 10.88
N ALA A 78 -10.84 3.13 10.30
CA ALA A 78 -10.91 4.49 10.81
C ALA A 78 -12.35 5.01 10.84
N GLY A 79 -13.09 4.86 9.73
CA GLY A 79 -14.51 5.23 9.64
C GLY A 79 -15.37 4.48 10.65
N ALA A 80 -15.18 3.17 10.80
CA ALA A 80 -15.90 2.36 11.79
C ALA A 80 -15.65 2.85 13.23
N ARG A 81 -14.38 3.13 13.60
CA ARG A 81 -14.04 3.64 14.93
C ARG A 81 -14.60 5.04 15.20
N MET A 82 -14.64 5.90 14.18
CA MET A 82 -15.25 7.22 14.28
C MET A 82 -16.77 7.12 14.49
N ARG A 83 -17.43 6.22 13.76
CA ARG A 83 -18.86 5.90 13.97
C ARG A 83 -19.13 5.40 15.39
N GLU A 84 -18.32 4.48 15.89
CA GLU A 84 -18.43 3.99 17.28
C GLU A 84 -18.23 5.10 18.32
N ALA A 85 -17.41 6.11 18.00
CA ALA A 85 -17.17 7.28 18.85
C ALA A 85 -18.26 8.36 18.73
N GLY A 86 -19.29 8.15 17.91
CA GLY A 86 -20.41 9.09 17.72
C GLY A 86 -20.20 10.14 16.63
N ILE A 87 -19.16 10.04 15.82
CA ILE A 87 -18.97 10.91 14.64
C ILE A 87 -19.75 10.30 13.48
N GLU A 88 -20.71 11.05 12.95
CA GLU A 88 -21.62 10.56 11.91
C GLU A 88 -21.39 11.19 10.54
N ASP A 89 -20.85 12.40 10.48
CA ASP A 89 -20.60 13.13 9.25
C ASP A 89 -19.22 12.78 8.67
N ILE A 90 -19.14 11.59 8.08
CA ILE A 90 -17.91 11.01 7.55
C ILE A 90 -18.11 10.73 6.06
N ARG A 91 -17.14 11.15 5.24
CA ARG A 91 -17.06 10.78 3.82
C ARG A 91 -15.80 10.01 3.51
N MET A 92 -15.97 8.86 2.85
CA MET A 92 -14.87 8.09 2.29
C MET A 92 -14.71 8.41 0.81
N ILE A 93 -13.48 8.64 0.38
CA ILE A 93 -13.12 8.94 -1.02
C ILE A 93 -12.10 7.89 -1.47
N GLU A 94 -12.50 7.04 -2.40
CA GLU A 94 -11.67 6.00 -3.01
C GLU A 94 -11.53 6.26 -4.51
N LYS A 95 -10.33 6.02 -5.04
CA LYS A 95 -10.02 6.13 -6.46
C LYS A 95 -10.50 4.91 -7.23
N GLY A 96 -10.35 3.72 -6.65
CA GLY A 96 -10.88 2.47 -7.19
C GLY A 96 -12.40 2.49 -7.26
N GLY A 97 -12.96 1.64 -8.12
CA GLY A 97 -14.39 1.53 -8.35
C GLY A 97 -15.16 0.99 -7.14
N ASP A 98 -14.49 0.33 -6.20
CA ASP A 98 -15.08 -0.18 -4.95
C ASP A 98 -14.06 -0.17 -3.79
N PHE A 99 -14.52 -0.57 -2.59
CA PHE A 99 -13.71 -0.69 -1.39
C PHE A 99 -12.77 -1.91 -1.44
N GLY A 100 -11.65 -1.81 -0.72
CA GLY A 100 -10.68 -2.89 -0.56
C GLY A 100 -9.23 -2.41 -0.51
N GLY A 101 -8.94 -1.25 -1.11
CA GLY A 101 -7.59 -0.69 -1.16
C GLY A 101 -6.64 -1.67 -1.86
N THR A 102 -5.55 -2.07 -1.20
CA THR A 102 -4.62 -3.08 -1.75
C THR A 102 -5.28 -4.41 -2.15
N TRP A 103 -6.46 -4.73 -1.61
CA TRP A 103 -7.19 -5.95 -1.95
C TRP A 103 -8.21 -5.75 -3.08
N TYR A 104 -8.43 -4.51 -3.49
CA TYR A 104 -9.22 -4.15 -4.65
C TYR A 104 -8.34 -4.10 -5.90
N TRP A 105 -7.20 -3.40 -5.82
CA TRP A 105 -6.20 -3.25 -6.88
C TRP A 105 -5.44 -4.55 -7.16
#